data_AF-B9NWL0-F1
#
_entry.id   AF-B9NWL0-F1
#
_cell.length_a   1.000
_cell.length_b   1.000
_cell.length_c   1.000
_cell.angle_alpha   90.00
_cell.angle_beta   90.00
_cell.angle_gamma   90.00
#
_symmetry.space_group_name_H-M   'P 1'
#
loop_
_entity.id
_entity.type
_entity.pdbx_description
1 polymer ?
#
loop_
_entity_poly.entity_id
_entity_poly.type
_entity_poly.pdbx_seq_one_letter_code
_entity_poly.pdbx_strand_id
1 'polypeptide(L)'
;MTNDSLSETAALRALLSETSDTHLLSEMLGFVANRLMALDVDQLCGAGVHERSTERVNRRNGYRSRAWETRAGRVDVKIPKLRKGSYFPELLEPRRSAEKALTAVIQEAYVQGLSTRSVDDLVKARGMTGVSKSQVSRLYGQIDERVDAFLSRPLEGEWPYLWLDAT
;
A
#
# COMPACT_ATOMS: atom_id res chain seq x y z
N MET A 1 27.11 8.90 10.74
CA MET A 1 25.74 9.33 10.38
C MET A 1 25.73 10.64 9.56
N THR A 2 26.72 10.95 8.72
CA THR A 2 26.85 12.32 8.17
C THR A 2 27.00 12.44 6.65
N ASN A 3 27.69 11.53 5.95
CA ASN A 3 27.88 11.67 4.50
C ASN A 3 26.71 11.13 3.65
N ASP A 4 26.04 10.06 4.08
CA ASP A 4 24.93 9.45 3.33
C ASP A 4 23.67 10.34 3.39
N SER A 5 23.37 10.91 4.56
CA SER A 5 22.23 11.84 4.77
C SER A 5 22.36 13.16 4.00
N LEU A 6 23.58 13.66 3.80
CA LEU A 6 23.85 14.86 2.98
C LEU A 6 23.65 14.56 1.48
N SER A 7 23.98 13.35 1.03
CA SER A 7 23.70 12.91 -0.35
C SER A 7 22.21 12.70 -0.58
N GLU A 8 21.49 12.15 0.40
CA GLU A 8 20.05 11.92 0.32
C GLU A 8 19.24 13.22 0.26
N THR A 9 19.59 14.20 1.08
CA THR A 9 18.95 15.53 1.07
C THR A 9 19.23 16.28 -0.24
N ALA A 10 20.41 16.10 -0.83
CA ALA A 10 20.74 16.63 -2.15
C ALA A 10 19.93 15.94 -3.26
N ALA A 11 19.80 14.61 -3.22
CA ALA A 11 19.00 13.84 -4.17
C ALA A 11 17.51 14.21 -4.11
N LEU A 12 16.98 14.40 -2.89
CA LEU A 12 15.60 14.86 -2.71
C LEU A 12 15.40 16.29 -3.24
N ARG A 13 16.36 17.20 -3.03
CA ARG A 13 16.29 18.57 -3.57
C ARG A 13 16.36 18.63 -5.08
N ALA A 14 17.19 17.77 -5.70
CA ALA A 14 17.27 17.67 -7.15
C ALA A 14 15.94 17.18 -7.75
N LEU A 15 15.33 16.18 -7.11
CA LEU A 15 13.99 15.70 -7.48
C LEU A 15 12.95 16.83 -7.37
N LEU A 16 12.99 17.62 -6.28
CA LEU A 16 12.08 18.76 -6.09
C LEU A 16 12.24 19.87 -7.14
N SER A 17 13.40 20.02 -7.78
CA SER A 17 13.65 21.06 -8.77
C SER A 17 13.36 20.66 -10.22
N GLU A 18 13.38 19.37 -10.54
CA GLU A 18 13.27 18.87 -11.92
C GLU A 18 11.88 18.33 -12.27
N THR A 19 11.02 18.05 -11.28
CA THR A 19 9.71 17.41 -11.52
C THR A 19 8.57 18.41 -11.62
N SER A 20 7.69 18.25 -12.61
CA SER A 20 6.41 18.95 -12.72
C SER A 20 5.51 18.67 -11.51
N ASP A 21 4.78 19.69 -11.02
CA ASP A 21 3.94 19.62 -9.80
C ASP A 21 3.00 18.39 -9.73
N THR A 22 2.52 17.89 -10.87
CA THR A 22 1.59 16.76 -10.96
C THR A 22 2.18 15.39 -10.60
N HIS A 23 3.49 15.18 -10.72
CA HIS A 23 4.14 13.89 -10.41
C HIS A 23 5.11 13.95 -9.22
N LEU A 24 5.35 15.15 -8.70
CA LEU A 24 6.28 15.38 -7.61
C LEU A 24 6.00 14.49 -6.38
N LEU A 25 4.73 14.43 -5.96
CA LEU A 25 4.34 13.63 -4.80
C LEU A 25 4.56 12.13 -5.03
N SER A 26 4.25 11.61 -6.22
CA SER A 26 4.50 10.19 -6.55
C SER A 26 5.99 9.85 -6.55
N GLU A 27 6.84 10.75 -7.07
CA GLU A 27 8.28 10.52 -7.10
C GLU A 27 8.91 10.63 -5.70
N MET A 28 8.50 11.63 -4.89
CA MET A 28 8.93 11.75 -3.50
C MET A 28 8.53 10.52 -2.69
N LEU A 29 7.30 10.04 -2.86
CA LEU A 29 6.81 8.84 -2.19
C LEU A 29 7.62 7.60 -2.62
N GLY A 30 7.95 7.49 -3.90
CA GLY A 30 8.84 6.45 -4.42
C GLY A 30 10.25 6.52 -3.81
N PHE A 31 10.82 7.72 -3.70
CA PHE A 31 12.12 7.94 -3.08
C PHE A 31 12.14 7.50 -1.61
N VAL A 32 11.16 7.97 -0.82
CA VAL A 32 11.05 7.63 0.61
C VAL A 32 10.82 6.12 0.79
N ALA A 33 9.92 5.52 0.01
CA ALA A 33 9.64 4.08 0.09
C ALA A 33 10.87 3.24 -0.25
N ASN A 34 11.61 3.60 -1.32
CA ASN A 34 12.85 2.91 -1.68
C ASN A 34 13.92 3.04 -0.58
N ARG A 35 14.00 4.20 0.09
CA ARG A 35 14.97 4.42 1.17
C ARG A 35 14.61 3.63 2.42
N LEU A 36 13.36 3.66 2.86
CA LEU A 36 12.88 2.86 3.99
C LEU A 36 13.17 1.37 3.77
N MET A 37 12.82 0.85 2.58
CA MET A 37 13.12 -0.54 2.25
C MET A 37 14.62 -0.86 2.24
N ALA A 38 15.48 0.09 1.87
CA ALA A 38 16.92 -0.11 1.96
C ALA A 38 17.37 -0.17 3.41
N LEU A 39 16.89 0.71 4.29
CA LEU A 39 17.25 0.71 5.70
C LEU A 39 16.81 -0.58 6.40
N ASP A 40 15.57 -1.02 6.16
CA ASP A 40 15.04 -2.28 6.70
C ASP A 40 15.93 -3.48 6.29
N VAL A 41 16.39 -3.49 5.04
CA VAL A 41 17.24 -4.57 4.53
C VAL A 41 18.66 -4.51 5.09
N ASP A 42 19.19 -3.33 5.38
CA ASP A 42 20.48 -3.20 6.06
C ASP A 42 20.41 -3.75 7.48
N GLN A 43 19.32 -3.46 8.20
CA GLN A 43 19.06 -4.05 9.51
C GLN A 43 18.93 -5.58 9.43
N LEU A 44 18.15 -6.10 8.49
CA LEU A 44 18.00 -7.55 8.29
C LEU A 44 19.31 -8.25 7.87
N CYS A 45 20.20 -7.56 7.15
CA CYS A 45 21.49 -8.11 6.75
C CYS A 45 22.58 -7.95 7.82
N GLY A 46 22.37 -7.07 8.82
CA GLY A 46 23.37 -6.68 9.82
C GLY A 46 24.52 -5.83 9.25
N ALA A 47 24.35 -5.26 8.04
CA ALA A 47 25.39 -4.47 7.37
C ALA A 47 24.82 -3.71 6.17
N GLY A 48 25.33 -2.49 5.98
CA GLY A 48 25.06 -1.61 4.84
C GLY A 48 25.48 -2.19 3.49
N VAL A 49 25.08 -1.53 2.40
CA VAL A 49 25.50 -1.91 1.04
C VAL A 49 27.02 -1.77 0.90
N HIS A 50 27.70 -2.81 0.42
CA HIS A 50 29.17 -2.88 0.25
C HIS A 50 30.00 -2.69 1.52
N GLU A 51 29.38 -2.53 2.68
CA GLU A 51 30.08 -2.42 3.96
C GLU A 51 30.79 -3.74 4.28
N ARG A 52 31.97 -3.69 4.89
CA ARG A 52 32.63 -4.89 5.40
C ARG A 52 32.31 -4.99 6.89
N SER A 53 31.50 -5.96 7.27
CA SER A 53 31.13 -6.23 8.65
C SER A 53 31.19 -7.73 8.92
N THR A 54 31.68 -8.09 10.11
CA THR A 54 31.70 -9.45 10.64
C THR A 54 30.30 -9.91 11.08
N GLU A 55 29.38 -8.97 11.36
CA GLU A 55 28.00 -9.25 11.77
C GLU A 55 27.08 -9.54 10.58
N ARG A 56 27.58 -9.46 9.34
CA ARG A 56 26.77 -9.67 8.14
C ARG A 56 26.28 -11.12 8.03
N VAL A 57 24.98 -11.31 8.14
CA VAL A 57 24.32 -12.62 8.02
C VAL A 57 23.74 -12.90 6.63
N ASN A 58 23.48 -11.86 5.85
CA ASN A 58 22.86 -11.98 4.51
C ASN A 58 23.40 -10.92 3.53
N ARG A 59 23.03 -11.03 2.26
CA ARG A 59 23.44 -10.09 1.20
C ARG A 59 22.27 -9.75 0.30
N ARG A 60 22.28 -8.53 -0.22
CA ARG A 60 21.37 -8.10 -1.29
C ARG A 60 21.71 -8.78 -2.61
N ASN A 61 20.70 -9.07 -3.42
CA ASN A 61 20.83 -9.74 -4.72
C ASN A 61 19.95 -9.04 -5.79
N GLY A 62 20.20 -7.74 -5.96
CA GLY A 62 19.44 -6.89 -6.88
C GLY A 62 18.06 -6.50 -6.36
N TYR A 63 17.17 -6.14 -7.28
CA TYR A 63 15.85 -5.57 -7.00
C TYR A 63 14.76 -6.28 -7.82
N ARG A 64 13.51 -6.19 -7.36
CA ARG A 64 12.31 -6.45 -8.17
C ARG A 64 11.49 -5.17 -8.27
N SER A 65 11.06 -4.82 -9.48
CA SER A 65 10.16 -3.69 -9.70
C SER A 65 8.73 -4.09 -9.36
N ARG A 66 7.98 -3.18 -8.76
CA ARG A 66 6.55 -3.33 -8.48
C ARG A 66 5.85 -1.98 -8.63
N ALA A 67 4.72 -1.97 -9.33
CA ALA A 67 3.84 -0.81 -9.35
C ALA A 67 3.04 -0.73 -8.04
N TRP A 68 3.06 0.45 -7.43
CA TRP A 68 2.32 0.79 -6.23
C TRP A 68 1.34 1.92 -6.55
N GLU A 69 0.04 1.62 -6.50
CA GLU A 69 -1.03 2.57 -6.72
C GLU A 69 -1.31 3.33 -5.42
N THR A 70 -1.11 4.64 -5.45
CA THR A 70 -1.27 5.54 -4.32
C THR A 70 -2.18 6.70 -4.71
N ARG A 71 -2.64 7.47 -3.73
CA ARG A 71 -3.42 8.70 -4.01
C ARG A 71 -2.63 9.77 -4.77
N ALA A 72 -1.31 9.73 -4.68
CA ALA A 72 -0.42 10.60 -5.45
C ALA A 72 -0.18 10.12 -6.89
N GLY A 73 -0.79 8.99 -7.28
CA GLY A 73 -0.59 8.33 -8.56
C GLY A 73 0.15 7.00 -8.42
N ARG A 74 0.48 6.42 -9.58
CA ARG A 74 1.23 5.17 -9.68
C ARG A 74 2.72 5.43 -9.43
N VAL A 75 3.30 4.69 -8.49
CA VAL A 75 4.70 4.77 -8.10
C VAL A 75 5.38 3.43 -8.40
N ASP A 76 6.44 3.44 -9.21
CA ASP A 76 7.24 2.24 -9.44
C ASP A 76 8.34 2.11 -8.38
N VAL A 77 8.15 1.15 -7.46
CA VAL A 77 9.07 0.89 -6.35
C VAL A 77 10.01 -0.27 -6.65
N LYS A 78 11.26 -0.16 -6.16
CA LYS A 78 12.32 -1.16 -6.34
C LYS A 78 12.52 -1.93 -5.04
N ILE A 79 11.83 -3.06 -4.89
CA ILE A 79 11.91 -3.85 -3.67
C ILE A 79 13.24 -4.64 -3.68
N PRO A 80 14.10 -4.50 -2.65
CA PRO A 80 15.36 -5.25 -2.60
C PRO A 80 15.12 -6.76 -2.51
N LYS A 81 16.01 -7.54 -3.13
CA LYS A 81 16.06 -8.99 -3.00
C LYS A 81 17.18 -9.39 -2.05
N LEU A 82 16.93 -10.41 -1.23
CA LEU A 82 17.94 -11.03 -0.39
C LEU A 82 18.47 -12.30 -1.06
N ARG A 83 19.73 -12.66 -0.77
CA ARG A 83 20.36 -13.89 -1.27
C ARG A 83 19.81 -15.13 -0.60
N LYS A 84 19.42 -15.02 0.68
CA LYS A 84 18.71 -16.06 1.44
C LYS A 84 17.38 -15.48 1.94
N GLY A 85 16.30 -16.25 1.82
CA GLY A 85 14.96 -15.84 2.26
C GLY A 85 14.26 -14.84 1.32
N SER A 86 13.08 -14.38 1.71
CA SER A 86 12.28 -13.40 0.97
C SER A 86 12.02 -12.17 1.85
N TYR A 87 12.28 -10.98 1.31
CA TYR A 87 11.96 -9.71 1.96
C TYR A 87 10.60 -9.20 1.48
N PHE A 88 9.68 -8.95 2.42
CA PHE A 88 8.37 -8.37 2.18
C PHE A 88 8.22 -7.10 3.01
N PRO A 89 8.27 -5.90 2.40
CA PRO A 89 8.17 -4.65 3.13
C PRO A 89 6.75 -4.46 3.69
N GLU A 90 6.63 -4.03 4.94
CA GLU A 90 5.33 -3.86 5.62
C GLU A 90 4.44 -2.79 4.97
N LEU A 91 5.08 -1.76 4.38
CA LEU A 91 4.38 -0.69 3.67
C LEU A 91 3.65 -1.17 2.41
N LEU A 92 4.07 -2.30 1.82
CA LEU A 92 3.43 -2.90 0.65
C LEU A 92 2.80 -4.24 1.03
N GLU A 93 1.49 -4.26 1.22
CA GLU A 93 0.78 -5.51 1.47
C GLU A 93 1.12 -6.57 0.40
N PRO A 94 1.43 -7.81 0.79
CA PRO A 94 1.72 -8.87 -0.16
C PRO A 94 0.59 -9.00 -1.19
N ARG A 95 0.95 -8.99 -2.49
CA ARG A 95 0.02 -9.17 -3.63
C ARG A 95 -1.05 -8.08 -3.83
N ARG A 96 -1.04 -6.96 -3.08
CA ARG A 96 -1.96 -5.82 -3.33
C ARG A 96 -1.24 -4.62 -3.92
N SER A 97 -1.68 -4.16 -5.08
CA SER A 97 -1.07 -2.98 -5.71
C SER A 97 -1.53 -1.66 -5.08
N ALA A 98 -2.68 -1.67 -4.40
CA ALA A 98 -3.31 -0.48 -3.84
C ALA A 98 -2.88 -0.19 -2.39
N GLU A 99 -2.75 1.09 -2.06
CA GLU A 99 -2.64 1.60 -0.68
C GLU A 99 -3.85 1.17 0.18
N LYS A 100 -3.64 0.96 1.49
CA LYS A 100 -4.69 0.64 2.47
C LYS A 100 -5.84 1.67 2.47
N ALA A 101 -5.52 2.95 2.30
CA ALA A 101 -6.51 4.02 2.23
C ALA A 101 -7.48 3.85 1.06
N LEU A 102 -7.01 3.37 -0.10
CA LEU A 102 -7.88 3.08 -1.24
C LEU A 102 -8.83 1.91 -0.94
N THR A 103 -8.32 0.90 -0.23
CA THR A 103 -9.15 -0.23 0.20
C THR A 103 -10.28 0.26 1.10
N ALA A 104 -10.01 1.13 2.06
CA ALA A 104 -11.04 1.68 2.94
C ALA A 104 -12.12 2.49 2.19
N VAL A 105 -11.73 3.30 1.19
CA VAL A 105 -12.71 4.05 0.36
C VAL A 105 -13.59 3.11 -0.44
N ILE A 106 -13.04 2.03 -0.99
CA ILE A 106 -13.81 1.03 -1.73
C ILE A 106 -14.76 0.27 -0.78
N GLN A 107 -14.32 0.00 0.45
CA GLN A 107 -15.16 -0.63 1.48
C GLN A 107 -16.32 0.29 1.90
N GLU A 108 -16.06 1.58 2.11
CA GLU A 108 -17.13 2.55 2.41
C GLU A 108 -18.13 2.65 1.26
N ALA A 109 -17.64 2.69 0.02
CA ALA A 109 -18.51 2.71 -1.16
C ALA A 109 -19.46 1.49 -1.24
N TYR A 110 -19.00 0.32 -0.80
CA TYR A 110 -19.84 -0.88 -0.70
C TYR A 110 -20.95 -0.71 0.33
N VAL A 111 -20.61 -0.21 1.53
CA VAL A 111 -21.58 0.03 2.61
C VAL A 111 -22.65 1.04 2.16
N GLN A 112 -22.25 2.03 1.36
CA GLN A 112 -23.16 3.02 0.76
C GLN A 112 -23.97 2.48 -0.44
N GLY A 113 -23.81 1.20 -0.82
CA GLY A 113 -24.56 0.57 -1.91
C GLY A 113 -24.12 0.98 -3.31
N LEU A 114 -22.91 1.51 -3.48
CA LEU A 114 -22.41 1.92 -4.80
C LEU A 114 -22.10 0.72 -5.69
N SER A 115 -22.51 0.79 -6.95
CA SER A 115 -22.21 -0.24 -7.95
C SER A 115 -20.71 -0.34 -8.21
N THR A 116 -20.21 -1.53 -8.61
CA THR A 116 -18.78 -1.70 -8.94
C THR A 116 -18.27 -0.74 -10.01
N ARG A 117 -19.16 -0.28 -10.91
CA ARG A 117 -18.83 0.71 -11.95
C ARG A 117 -18.70 2.11 -11.35
N SER A 118 -19.65 2.50 -10.51
CA SER A 118 -19.61 3.78 -9.78
C SER A 118 -18.38 3.89 -8.88
N VAL A 119 -17.92 2.78 -8.30
CA VAL A 119 -16.66 2.74 -7.54
C VAL A 119 -15.44 2.96 -8.43
N ASP A 120 -15.37 2.32 -9.60
CA ASP A 120 -14.29 2.55 -10.55
C ASP A 120 -14.25 4.02 -11.01
N ASP A 121 -15.42 4.61 -11.31
CA ASP A 121 -15.55 6.02 -11.66
C ASP A 121 -15.10 6.95 -10.51
N LEU A 122 -15.46 6.62 -9.26
CA LEU A 122 -15.03 7.37 -8.08
C LEU A 122 -13.51 7.29 -7.87
N VAL A 123 -12.91 6.14 -8.10
CA VAL A 123 -11.45 5.97 -7.99
C VAL A 123 -10.73 6.73 -9.09
N LYS A 124 -11.24 6.70 -10.33
CA LYS A 124 -10.72 7.52 -11.44
C LYS A 124 -10.84 9.01 -11.18
N ALA A 125 -11.98 9.46 -10.66
CA ALA A 125 -12.23 10.87 -10.32
C ALA A 125 -11.28 11.41 -9.25
N ARG A 126 -10.68 10.52 -8.44
CA ARG A 126 -9.66 10.87 -7.43
C ARG A 126 -8.22 10.79 -7.95
N GLY A 127 -8.01 10.71 -9.27
CA GLY A 127 -6.69 10.80 -9.91
C GLY A 127 -5.94 9.47 -9.98
N MET A 128 -6.61 8.35 -9.72
CA MET A 128 -6.01 7.02 -9.82
C MET A 128 -6.33 6.36 -11.17
N THR A 129 -5.56 5.33 -11.53
CA THR A 129 -5.65 4.64 -12.83
C THR A 129 -6.95 3.81 -13.00
N GLY A 130 -7.76 3.71 -11.94
CA GLY A 130 -9.01 2.92 -11.87
C GLY A 130 -8.84 1.60 -11.12
N VAL A 131 -9.94 0.90 -10.90
CA VAL A 131 -9.97 -0.41 -10.22
C VAL A 131 -10.75 -1.40 -11.06
N SER A 132 -10.14 -2.55 -11.36
CA SER A 132 -10.82 -3.57 -12.14
C SER A 132 -11.98 -4.20 -11.36
N LYS A 133 -13.03 -4.65 -12.06
CA LYS A 133 -14.17 -5.37 -11.45
C LYS A 133 -13.72 -6.54 -10.56
N SER A 134 -12.67 -7.26 -10.97
CA SER A 134 -12.12 -8.39 -10.20
C SER A 134 -11.30 -7.95 -8.99
N GLN A 135 -10.72 -6.74 -8.98
CA GLN A 135 -10.14 -6.14 -7.79
C GLN A 135 -11.23 -5.71 -6.81
N VAL A 136 -12.28 -5.03 -7.28
CA VAL A 136 -13.42 -4.59 -6.44
C VAL A 136 -14.10 -5.80 -5.78
N SER A 137 -14.41 -6.84 -6.55
CA SER A 137 -15.05 -8.06 -6.00
C SER A 137 -14.19 -8.76 -4.93
N ARG A 138 -12.86 -8.80 -5.08
CA ARG A 138 -11.97 -9.36 -4.06
C ARG A 138 -11.87 -8.51 -2.79
N LEU A 139 -12.07 -7.21 -2.91
CA LEU A 139 -12.11 -6.30 -1.76
C LEU A 139 -13.43 -6.45 -1.01
N TYR A 140 -14.54 -6.60 -1.73
CA TYR A 140 -15.86 -6.87 -1.13
C TYR A 140 -15.89 -8.22 -0.41
N GLY A 141 -15.26 -9.26 -0.96
CA GLY A 141 -15.17 -10.57 -0.30
C GLY A 141 -14.51 -10.55 1.08
N GLN A 142 -13.75 -9.52 1.44
CA GLN A 142 -13.19 -9.35 2.80
C GLN A 142 -14.19 -8.73 3.77
N ILE A 143 -15.20 -8.03 3.27
CA ILE A 143 -16.28 -7.45 4.06
C ILE A 143 -17.37 -8.50 4.28
N ASP A 144 -17.61 -9.39 3.31
CA ASP A 144 -18.62 -10.45 3.38
C ASP A 144 -18.54 -11.23 4.70
N GLU A 145 -17.34 -11.62 5.14
CA GLU A 145 -17.16 -12.30 6.43
C GLU A 145 -17.70 -11.50 7.63
N ARG A 146 -17.50 -10.16 7.64
CA ARG A 146 -18.02 -9.29 8.70
C ARG A 146 -19.53 -9.10 8.59
N VAL A 147 -20.06 -9.03 7.37
CA VAL A 147 -21.51 -8.92 7.12
C VAL A 147 -22.20 -10.21 7.56
N ASP A 148 -21.67 -11.36 7.20
CA ASP A 148 -22.20 -12.67 7.59
C ASP A 148 -22.15 -12.84 9.11
N ALA A 149 -21.05 -12.44 9.76
CA ALA A 149 -20.96 -12.43 11.23
C ALA A 149 -22.01 -11.51 11.87
N PHE A 150 -22.32 -10.36 11.26
CA PHE A 150 -23.35 -9.45 11.74
C PHE A 150 -24.76 -10.02 11.54
N LEU A 151 -25.04 -10.64 10.39
CA LEU A 151 -26.34 -11.23 10.06
C LEU A 151 -26.63 -12.49 10.91
N SER A 152 -25.60 -13.27 11.24
CA SER A 152 -25.72 -14.51 12.01
C SER A 152 -25.57 -14.31 13.52
N ARG A 153 -25.38 -13.08 14.01
CA ARG A 153 -25.16 -12.84 15.43
C ARG A 153 -26.41 -13.23 16.26
N PRO A 154 -26.23 -13.87 17.42
CA PRO A 154 -27.34 -14.10 18.34
C PRO A 154 -27.88 -12.75 18.83
N LEU A 155 -29.20 -12.61 18.82
CA LEU A 155 -29.89 -11.47 19.41
C LEU A 155 -30.21 -11.82 20.87
N GLU A 156 -29.38 -11.32 21.79
CA GLU A 156 -29.57 -11.52 23.22
C GLU A 156 -30.43 -10.40 23.82
N GLY A 157 -31.26 -10.72 24.82
CA GLY A 157 -32.08 -9.75 25.56
C GLY A 157 -33.60 -9.86 25.29
N GLU A 158 -34.37 -9.10 26.06
CA GLU A 158 -35.82 -8.98 25.88
C GLU A 158 -36.15 -7.79 24.98
N TRP A 159 -36.86 -8.06 23.88
CA TRP A 159 -37.25 -7.06 22.89
C TRP A 159 -38.78 -6.88 22.92
N PRO A 160 -39.32 -5.98 23.76
CA PRO A 160 -40.77 -5.83 23.93
C PRO A 160 -41.48 -5.32 22.67
N TYR A 161 -40.75 -4.69 21.75
CA TYR A 161 -41.27 -4.18 20.48
C TYR A 161 -40.29 -4.50 19.34
N LEU A 162 -40.83 -4.91 18.19
CA LEU A 162 -40.11 -5.16 16.94
C LEU A 162 -40.84 -4.46 15.80
N TRP A 163 -40.12 -3.64 15.05
CA TRP A 163 -40.63 -3.04 13.81
C TRP A 163 -40.09 -3.81 12.62
N LEU A 164 -41.01 -4.18 11.72
CA LEU A 164 -40.69 -4.79 10.44
C LEU A 164 -41.00 -3.76 9.36
N ASP A 165 -40.03 -3.52 8.50
CA ASP A 165 -40.16 -2.66 7.33
C ASP A 165 -39.85 -3.49 6.07
N ALA A 166 -40.55 -3.19 4.98
CA ALA A 166 -40.36 -3.85 3.69
C ALA A 166 -40.26 -2.77 2.62
N THR A 167 -39.15 -2.77 1.89
CA THR A 167 -38.84 -1.80 0.83
C THR A 167 -38.87 -2.47 -0.54
#